data_AF-A0A0E9WX06-F1
#
_entry.id   AF-A0A0E9WX06-F1
#
_cell.length_a   1.000
_cell.length_b   1.000
_cell.length_c   1.000
_cell.angle_alpha   90.00
_cell.angle_beta   90.00
_cell.angle_gamma   90.00
#
_symmetry.space_group_name_H-M   'P 1'
#
loop_
_entity.id
_entity.type
_entity.pdbx_description
1 polymer ?
#
loop_
_entity_poly.entity_id
_entity_poly.type
_entity_poly.pdbx_seq_one_letter_code
_entity_poly.pdbx_strand_id
1 'polypeptide(L)'
;MAAAKYVAGFLGGSVTAVTEANEPAGFWTALGGKKPYQTSVALQKVIKPPRLFGCSNKTGRLIAEEVPGEFTQSDLATDDVMLLDTLDQIFLWVGKDANEVEKKGSEKIAKDYLECDPSGRTGIPVVTLNQGSETPTFTGWFQAWDPKLWEKDPFEQIKARV
;
A
#
# COMPACT_ATOMS: atom_id res chain seq x y z
N MET A 1 -20.06 2.36 -7.51
CA MET A 1 -21.00 1.96 -8.58
C MET A 1 -20.88 2.81 -9.86
N ALA A 2 -20.78 4.15 -9.79
CA ALA A 2 -20.73 5.00 -10.98
C ALA A 2 -19.52 4.74 -11.89
N ALA A 3 -18.30 4.67 -11.33
CA ALA A 3 -17.08 4.39 -12.10
C ALA A 3 -17.10 3.01 -12.79
N ALA A 4 -17.52 1.95 -12.07
CA ALA A 4 -17.59 0.61 -12.63
C ALA A 4 -18.58 0.50 -13.81
N LYS A 5 -19.75 1.15 -13.69
CA LYS A 5 -20.73 1.22 -14.79
C LYS A 5 -20.19 2.00 -15.99
N TYR A 6 -19.45 3.09 -15.75
CA TYR A 6 -18.82 3.87 -16.80
C TYR A 6 -17.80 3.03 -17.60
N VAL A 7 -16.90 2.33 -16.90
CA VAL A 7 -15.89 1.46 -17.53
C VAL A 7 -16.56 0.36 -18.36
N ALA A 8 -17.60 -0.28 -17.83
CA ALA A 8 -18.31 -1.33 -18.57
C ALA A 8 -19.04 -0.81 -19.81
N GLY A 9 -19.64 0.39 -19.72
CA GLY A 9 -20.24 1.07 -20.87
C GLY A 9 -19.21 1.41 -21.94
N PHE A 10 -18.01 1.85 -21.53
CA PHE A 10 -16.89 2.10 -22.42
C PHE A 10 -16.39 0.82 -23.11
N LEU A 11 -16.29 -0.28 -22.37
CA LEU A 11 -15.85 -1.59 -22.88
C LEU A 11 -16.94 -2.36 -23.64
N GLY A 12 -18.18 -1.86 -23.69
CA GLY A 12 -19.30 -2.49 -24.39
C GLY A 12 -19.84 -3.76 -23.71
N GLY A 13 -19.59 -3.95 -22.41
CA GLY A 13 -19.98 -5.16 -21.67
C GLY A 13 -21.24 -4.99 -20.80
N SER A 14 -21.95 -6.08 -20.55
CA SER A 14 -23.05 -6.14 -19.57
C SER A 14 -22.51 -6.33 -18.15
N VAL A 15 -22.96 -5.51 -17.19
CA VAL A 15 -22.54 -5.58 -15.78
C VAL A 15 -23.55 -6.37 -14.96
N THR A 16 -23.08 -7.38 -14.24
CA THR A 16 -23.83 -8.02 -13.14
C THR A 16 -23.27 -7.53 -11.82
N ALA A 17 -24.12 -6.92 -10.98
CA ALA A 17 -23.71 -6.52 -9.64
C ALA A 17 -23.62 -7.76 -8.74
N VAL A 18 -22.46 -7.97 -8.14
CA VAL A 18 -22.18 -9.09 -7.22
C VAL A 18 -21.62 -8.49 -5.93
N THR A 19 -22.11 -8.96 -4.79
CA THR A 19 -21.62 -8.52 -3.48
C THR A 19 -20.41 -9.35 -3.06
N GLU A 20 -19.48 -8.74 -2.35
CA GLU A 20 -18.35 -9.44 -1.72
C GLU A 20 -18.87 -10.61 -0.87
N ALA A 21 -18.20 -11.76 -0.95
CA ALA A 21 -18.57 -13.06 -0.36
C ALA A 21 -19.74 -13.83 -1.00
N ASN A 22 -20.40 -13.29 -2.02
CA ASN A 22 -21.45 -13.99 -2.77
C ASN A 22 -21.09 -14.14 -4.27
N GLU A 23 -19.80 -14.36 -4.55
CA GLU A 23 -19.32 -14.44 -5.93
C GLU A 23 -19.58 -15.82 -6.56
N PRO A 24 -20.15 -15.87 -7.78
CA PRO A 24 -20.42 -17.13 -8.46
C PRO A 24 -19.13 -17.86 -8.84
N ALA A 25 -19.17 -19.19 -8.97
CA ALA A 25 -17.99 -20.00 -9.31
C ALA A 25 -17.28 -19.57 -10.61
N GLY A 26 -18.05 -19.07 -11.60
CA GLY A 26 -17.51 -18.56 -12.85
C GLY A 26 -16.58 -17.34 -12.65
N PHE A 27 -16.86 -16.48 -11.66
CA PHE A 27 -16.02 -15.33 -11.33
C PHE A 27 -14.62 -15.77 -10.90
N TRP A 28 -14.54 -16.72 -9.95
CA TRP A 28 -13.26 -17.25 -9.48
C TRP A 28 -12.52 -18.02 -10.57
N THR A 29 -13.25 -18.75 -11.42
CA THR A 29 -12.65 -19.46 -12.55
C THR A 29 -11.97 -18.50 -13.52
N ALA A 30 -12.61 -17.36 -13.83
CA ALA A 30 -12.03 -16.33 -14.68
C ALA A 30 -10.76 -15.68 -14.09
N LEU A 31 -10.64 -15.60 -12.76
CA LEU A 31 -9.46 -15.09 -12.06
C LEU A 31 -8.35 -16.14 -11.86
N GLY A 32 -8.53 -17.37 -12.36
CA GLY A 32 -7.59 -18.47 -12.17
C GLY A 32 -7.66 -19.09 -10.77
N GLY A 33 -8.85 -19.07 -10.16
CA GLY A 33 -9.14 -19.63 -8.83
C GLY A 33 -9.26 -18.58 -7.72
N LYS A 34 -9.91 -18.96 -6.62
CA LYS A 34 -9.99 -18.12 -5.42
C LYS A 34 -8.65 -18.14 -4.68
N LYS A 35 -8.01 -16.98 -4.60
CA LYS A 35 -6.76 -16.76 -3.85
C LYS A 35 -7.05 -15.90 -2.63
N PRO A 36 -6.18 -15.89 -1.61
CA PRO A 36 -6.22 -14.88 -0.57
C PRO A 36 -6.16 -13.49 -1.20
N TYR A 37 -7.12 -12.64 -0.86
CA TYR A 37 -7.21 -11.25 -1.32
C TYR A 37 -7.35 -10.34 -0.10
N GLN A 38 -7.15 -9.05 -0.32
CA GLN A 38 -7.23 -8.07 0.74
C GLN A 38 -8.67 -7.92 1.25
N THR A 39 -8.89 -8.17 2.53
CA THR A 39 -10.16 -7.97 3.23
C THR A 39 -9.89 -7.32 4.59
N SER A 40 -10.14 -6.02 4.73
CA SER A 40 -10.04 -5.34 6.02
C SER A 40 -11.23 -4.40 6.24
N VAL A 41 -11.66 -4.29 7.50
CA VAL A 41 -12.80 -3.42 7.87
C VAL A 41 -12.48 -1.95 7.58
N ALA A 42 -11.22 -1.53 7.77
CA ALA A 42 -10.73 -0.20 7.41
C ALA A 42 -10.91 0.14 5.92
N LEU A 43 -10.78 -0.82 5.01
CA LEU A 43 -11.02 -0.59 3.58
C LEU A 43 -12.50 -0.38 3.26
N GLN A 44 -13.39 -1.02 4.01
CA GLN A 44 -14.84 -0.90 3.81
C GLN A 44 -15.40 0.41 4.38
N LYS A 45 -14.73 1.00 5.38
CA LYS A 45 -15.13 2.24 6.05
C LYS A 45 -13.94 3.19 6.12
N VAL A 46 -13.55 3.76 4.98
CA VAL A 46 -12.50 4.79 4.92
C VAL A 46 -13.02 6.07 5.57
N ILE A 47 -12.87 6.19 6.89
CA ILE A 47 -13.23 7.40 7.66
C ILE A 47 -12.12 8.46 7.51
N LYS A 48 -10.86 8.02 7.36
CA LYS A 48 -9.74 8.86 6.96
C LYS A 48 -8.91 8.11 5.91
N PRO A 49 -8.41 8.81 4.88
CA PRO A 49 -7.56 8.18 3.87
C PRO A 49 -6.26 7.69 4.50
N PRO A 50 -5.66 6.60 3.97
CA PRO A 50 -4.34 6.18 4.38
C PRO A 50 -3.31 7.28 4.09
N ARG A 51 -2.24 7.35 4.90
CA ARG A 51 -1.16 8.33 4.74
C ARG A 51 0.17 7.61 4.62
N LEU A 52 0.97 8.00 3.63
CA LEU A 52 2.29 7.44 3.39
C LEU A 52 3.36 8.46 3.76
N PHE A 53 4.40 8.01 4.46
CA PHE A 53 5.55 8.82 4.84
C PHE A 53 6.85 8.12 4.42
N GLY A 54 7.83 8.88 3.94
CA GLY A 54 9.19 8.40 3.71
C GLY A 54 10.09 8.74 4.90
N CYS A 55 10.71 7.73 5.50
CA CYS A 55 11.71 7.87 6.56
C CYS A 55 13.12 7.71 5.95
N SER A 56 13.85 8.81 5.83
CA SER A 56 15.19 8.83 5.22
C SER A 56 16.19 9.57 6.10
N ASN A 57 17.45 9.13 6.09
CA ASN A 57 18.56 9.78 6.79
C ASN A 57 19.57 10.47 5.86
N LYS A 58 19.28 10.58 4.56
CA LYS A 58 20.17 11.14 3.53
C LYS A 58 20.65 12.57 3.83
N THR A 59 19.88 13.34 4.60
CA THR A 59 20.23 14.71 5.02
C THR A 59 21.16 14.75 6.25
N GLY A 60 21.64 13.59 6.72
CA GLY A 60 22.47 13.43 7.93
C GLY A 60 21.66 13.31 9.23
N ARG A 61 20.34 13.50 9.17
CA ARG A 61 19.40 13.24 10.28
C ARG A 61 18.25 12.41 9.74
N LEU A 62 17.75 11.48 10.55
CA LEU A 62 16.56 10.73 10.20
C LEU A 62 15.33 11.65 10.29
N ILE A 63 14.65 11.81 9.17
CA ILE A 63 13.44 12.61 9.03
C ILE A 63 12.33 11.77 8.40
N ALA A 64 11.09 12.04 8.81
CA ALA A 64 9.90 11.45 8.21
C ALA A 64 9.12 12.55 7.47
N GLU A 65 8.91 12.36 6.17
CA GLU A 65 8.22 13.32 5.31
C GLU A 65 6.98 12.67 4.70
N GLU A 66 5.85 13.37 4.70
CA GLU A 66 4.62 12.87 4.10
C GLU A 66 4.68 12.92 2.57
N VAL A 67 4.31 11.83 1.91
CA VAL A 67 4.12 11.79 0.46
C VAL A 67 2.78 12.44 0.14
N PRO A 68 2.76 13.58 -0.56
CA PRO A 68 1.53 14.32 -0.81
C PRO A 68 0.66 13.65 -1.89
N GLY A 69 -0.65 13.68 -1.71
CA GLY A 69 -1.62 13.26 -2.72
C GLY A 69 -1.93 11.75 -2.71
N GLU A 70 -2.41 11.24 -3.84
CA GLU A 70 -2.63 9.80 -4.01
C GLU A 70 -1.30 9.10 -4.28
N PHE A 71 -0.85 8.30 -3.32
CA PHE A 71 0.39 7.54 -3.45
C PHE A 71 0.18 6.25 -4.26
N THR A 72 1.24 5.84 -4.93
CA THR A 72 1.32 4.66 -5.79
C THR A 72 2.49 3.78 -5.38
N GLN A 73 2.59 2.59 -5.98
CA GLN A 73 3.72 1.69 -5.72
C GLN A 73 5.07 2.32 -6.08
N SER A 74 5.10 3.25 -7.04
CA SER A 74 6.33 3.95 -7.46
C SER A 74 6.85 4.95 -6.43
N ASP A 75 6.02 5.35 -5.46
CA ASP A 75 6.44 6.25 -4.38
C ASP A 75 7.15 5.51 -3.24
N LEU A 76 7.23 4.17 -3.31
CA LEU A 76 8.01 3.36 -2.37
C LEU A 76 9.49 3.40 -2.73
N ALA A 77 10.26 4.21 -2.00
CA ALA A 77 11.69 4.37 -2.20
C ALA A 77 12.48 3.14 -1.71
N THR A 78 13.07 2.38 -2.63
CA THR A 78 13.77 1.10 -2.32
C THR A 78 15.00 1.26 -1.45
N ASP A 79 15.52 2.47 -1.32
CA ASP A 79 16.68 2.85 -0.52
C ASP A 79 16.31 3.50 0.83
N ASP A 80 15.02 3.63 1.15
CA ASP A 80 14.53 4.22 2.40
C ASP A 80 13.49 3.28 3.08
N VAL A 81 12.99 3.69 4.25
CA VAL A 81 11.88 3.01 4.94
C VAL A 81 10.62 3.84 4.80
N MET A 82 9.52 3.23 4.36
CA MET A 82 8.23 3.89 4.18
C MET A 82 7.28 3.52 5.33
N LEU A 83 6.54 4.49 5.86
CA LEU A 83 5.52 4.29 6.88
C LEU A 83 4.14 4.55 6.28
N LEU A 84 3.27 3.54 6.31
CA LEU A 84 1.87 3.65 5.87
C LEU A 84 0.93 3.56 7.07
N ASP A 85 0.22 4.65 7.38
CA ASP A 85 -0.83 4.71 8.40
C ASP A 85 -2.19 4.41 7.74
N THR A 86 -2.81 3.29 8.12
CA THR A 86 -4.12 2.86 7.61
C THR A 86 -5.23 2.95 8.66
N LEU A 87 -5.01 3.78 9.68
CA LEU A 87 -5.79 3.93 10.90
C LEU A 87 -5.81 2.77 11.89
N ASP A 88 -6.12 1.57 11.40
CA ASP A 88 -6.24 0.36 12.22
C ASP A 88 -4.87 -0.29 12.46
N GLN A 89 -3.92 -0.05 11.56
CA GLN A 89 -2.58 -0.65 11.54
C GLN A 89 -1.59 0.35 10.95
N ILE A 90 -0.33 0.28 11.39
CA ILE A 90 0.78 1.00 10.76
C ILE A 90 1.69 -0.04 10.12
N PHE A 91 2.03 0.17 8.84
CA PHE A 91 2.99 -0.65 8.14
C PHE A 91 4.32 0.09 8.00
N LEU A 92 5.42 -0.59 8.33
CA LEU A 92 6.78 -0.16 8.03
C LEU A 92 7.29 -0.99 6.85
N TRP A 93 7.28 -0.42 5.66
CA TRP A 93 7.84 -1.05 4.47
C TRP A 93 9.32 -0.71 4.36
N VAL A 94 10.17 -1.72 4.39
CA VAL A 94 11.62 -1.59 4.40
C VAL A 94 12.14 -1.85 2.99
N GLY A 95 12.68 -0.80 2.37
CA GLY A 95 13.38 -0.91 1.09
C GLY A 95 14.57 -1.87 1.16
N LYS A 96 14.85 -2.54 0.05
CA LYS A 96 15.96 -3.49 -0.08
C LYS A 96 17.31 -2.87 0.27
N ASP A 97 17.51 -1.61 -0.11
CA ASP A 97 18.76 -0.87 0.05
C ASP A 97 18.72 0.10 1.24
N ALA A 98 17.68 0.02 2.08
CA ALA A 98 17.53 0.85 3.27
C ALA A 98 18.60 0.56 4.35
N ASN A 99 19.05 1.60 5.04
CA ASN A 99 20.12 1.51 6.03
C ASN A 99 19.60 1.00 7.39
N GLU A 100 20.48 0.38 8.20
CA GLU A 100 20.09 -0.07 9.56
C GLU A 100 19.63 1.07 10.47
N VAL A 101 20.20 2.26 10.30
CA VAL A 101 19.82 3.46 11.06
C VAL A 101 18.38 3.86 10.75
N GLU A 102 17.99 3.78 9.49
CA GLU A 102 16.61 4.06 9.06
C GLU A 102 15.67 3.00 9.58
N LYS A 103 16.01 1.71 9.48
CA LYS A 103 15.19 0.60 9.99
C LYS A 103 14.90 0.71 11.49
N LYS A 104 15.94 0.95 12.30
CA LYS A 104 15.78 1.09 13.77
C LYS A 104 15.08 2.39 14.12
N GLY A 105 15.37 3.46 13.39
CA GLY A 105 14.79 4.76 13.67
C GLY A 105 13.35 4.89 13.21
N SER A 106 12.94 4.22 12.13
CA SER A 106 11.57 4.20 11.62
C SER A 106 10.62 3.51 12.60
N GLU A 107 11.07 2.46 13.30
CA GLU A 107 10.30 1.84 14.38
C GLU A 107 10.04 2.82 15.53
N LYS A 108 11.03 3.64 15.87
CA LYS A 108 10.88 4.68 16.87
C LYS A 108 9.93 5.78 16.38
N ILE A 109 10.12 6.26 15.15
CA ILE A 109 9.25 7.26 14.52
C ILE A 109 7.80 6.77 14.49
N ALA A 110 7.55 5.51 14.18
CA ALA A 110 6.19 4.96 14.17
C ALA A 110 5.55 4.98 15.56
N LYS A 111 6.32 4.68 16.62
CA LYS A 111 5.85 4.78 18.01
C LYS A 111 5.60 6.23 18.42
N ASP A 112 6.56 7.11 18.17
CA ASP A 112 6.45 8.54 18.47
C ASP A 112 5.27 9.17 17.71
N TYR A 113 5.03 8.75 16.46
CA TYR A 113 3.88 9.16 15.64
C TYR A 113 2.55 8.75 16.27
N LEU A 114 2.43 7.52 16.78
CA LEU A 114 1.24 7.05 17.50
C LEU A 114 1.03 7.79 18.81
N GLU A 115 2.10 8.04 19.56
CA GLU A 115 2.04 8.77 20.85
C GLU A 115 1.63 10.24 20.65
N CYS A 116 2.04 10.85 19.54
CA CYS A 116 1.70 12.24 19.19
C CYS A 116 0.37 12.38 18.46
N ASP A 117 -0.36 11.29 18.19
CA ASP A 117 -1.61 11.34 17.44
C ASP A 117 -2.72 12.01 18.28
N PRO A 118 -3.27 13.16 17.85
CA PRO A 118 -4.30 13.88 18.59
C PRO A 118 -5.63 13.12 18.71
N SER A 119 -5.82 12.06 17.93
CA SER A 119 -7.01 11.21 18.03
C SER A 119 -6.98 10.20 19.18
N GLY A 120 -5.87 10.10 19.92
CA GLY A 120 -5.76 9.27 21.13
C GLY A 120 -5.89 7.77 20.85
N ARG A 121 -5.59 7.35 19.62
CA ARG A 121 -5.64 5.94 19.23
C ARG A 121 -4.49 5.18 19.90
N THR A 122 -4.82 4.14 20.67
CA THR A 122 -3.84 3.31 21.40
C THR A 122 -3.98 1.85 20.99
N GLY A 123 -2.88 1.09 21.08
CA GLY A 123 -2.88 -0.33 20.77
C GLY A 123 -2.87 -0.69 19.27
N ILE A 124 -2.54 0.28 18.40
CA ILE A 124 -2.39 0.01 16.97
C ILE A 124 -1.14 -0.85 16.74
N PRO A 125 -1.25 -2.01 16.06
CA PRO A 125 -0.10 -2.84 15.74
C PRO A 125 0.77 -2.16 14.67
N VAL A 126 2.08 -2.21 14.89
CA VAL A 126 3.09 -1.81 13.90
C VAL A 126 3.62 -3.08 13.25
N VAL A 127 3.45 -3.20 11.93
CA VAL A 127 3.84 -4.38 11.15
C VAL A 127 4.99 -4.01 10.21
N THR A 128 6.12 -4.69 10.34
CA THR A 128 7.26 -4.50 9.45
C THR A 128 7.19 -5.45 8.27
N LEU A 129 7.34 -4.91 7.06
CA LEU A 129 7.32 -5.61 5.78
C LEU A 129 8.62 -5.31 5.03
N ASN A 130 9.22 -6.31 4.39
CA ASN A 130 10.38 -6.11 3.53
C ASN A 130 9.93 -6.00 2.07
N GLN A 131 10.65 -5.21 1.27
CA GLN A 131 10.44 -5.14 -0.18
C GLN A 131 10.41 -6.54 -0.81
N GLY A 132 9.40 -6.80 -1.64
CA GLY A 132 9.16 -8.09 -2.30
C GLY A 132 8.52 -9.16 -1.41
N SER A 133 8.28 -8.88 -0.13
CA SER A 133 7.54 -9.74 0.80
C SER A 133 6.27 -9.06 1.32
N GLU A 134 5.67 -8.19 0.50
CA GLU A 134 4.48 -7.44 0.87
C GLU A 134 3.26 -8.36 1.00
N THR A 135 2.51 -8.20 2.09
CA THR A 135 1.28 -8.95 2.31
C THR A 135 0.11 -8.34 1.53
N PRO A 136 -0.93 -9.12 1.18
CA PRO A 136 -2.16 -8.57 0.60
C PRO A 136 -2.78 -7.46 1.47
N THR A 137 -2.54 -7.51 2.80
CA THR A 137 -2.98 -6.49 3.74
C THR A 137 -2.35 -5.11 3.55
N PHE A 138 -1.20 -5.04 2.90
CA PHE A 138 -0.49 -3.81 2.56
C PHE A 138 -0.74 -3.40 1.10
N THR A 139 -0.54 -4.33 0.16
CA THR A 139 -0.62 -4.03 -1.28
C THR A 139 -2.01 -3.53 -1.71
N GLY A 140 -3.07 -3.93 -0.98
CA GLY A 140 -4.44 -3.49 -1.27
C GLY A 140 -4.71 -2.01 -0.99
N TRP A 141 -3.81 -1.27 -0.36
CA TRP A 141 -3.91 0.18 -0.18
C TRP A 141 -3.40 0.99 -1.37
N PHE A 142 -2.66 0.36 -2.27
CA PHE A 142 -2.12 0.99 -3.48
C PHE A 142 -3.01 0.66 -4.68
N GLN A 143 -3.30 1.66 -5.50
CA GLN A 143 -4.02 1.43 -6.75
C GLN A 143 -3.12 0.68 -7.74
N ALA A 144 -3.63 -0.42 -8.31
CA ALA A 144 -2.99 -1.19 -9.38
C ALA A 144 -1.57 -1.71 -9.03
N TRP A 145 -1.41 -2.33 -7.86
CA TRP A 145 -0.15 -2.97 -7.46
C TRP A 145 0.35 -4.02 -8.46
N ASP A 146 1.61 -3.92 -8.89
CA ASP A 146 2.32 -4.90 -9.71
C ASP A 146 3.33 -5.69 -8.83
N PRO A 147 3.06 -6.96 -8.50
CA PRO A 147 3.99 -7.80 -7.74
C PRO A 147 5.35 -7.97 -8.40
N LYS A 148 5.46 -7.76 -9.71
CA LYS A 148 6.68 -7.91 -10.50
C LYS A 148 7.40 -6.59 -10.75
N LEU A 149 6.95 -5.49 -10.13
CA LEU A 149 7.59 -4.19 -10.32
C LEU A 149 9.08 -4.24 -9.97
N TRP A 150 9.42 -4.93 -8.89
CA TRP A 150 10.80 -5.05 -8.39
C TRP A 150 11.67 -6.04 -9.17
N GLU A 151 11.07 -6.91 -9.98
CA GLU A 151 11.80 -7.82 -10.87
C GLU A 151 12.27 -7.13 -12.16
N LYS A 152 11.62 -6.01 -12.51
CA LYS A 152 11.91 -5.24 -13.71
C LYS A 152 12.98 -4.20 -13.38
N ASP A 153 14.04 -4.16 -14.17
CA ASP A 153 15.09 -3.14 -14.03
C ASP A 153 14.46 -1.73 -14.13
N PRO A 154 14.69 -0.83 -13.15
CA PRO A 154 14.20 0.55 -13.20
C PRO A 154 14.58 1.29 -14.49
N PHE A 155 15.75 0.99 -15.07
CA PHE A 155 16.18 1.59 -16.34
C PHE A 155 15.35 1.12 -17.54
N GLU A 156 14.95 -0.15 -17.58
CA GLU A 156 14.10 -0.68 -18.66
C GLU A 156 12.68 -0.08 -18.60
N GLN A 157 12.18 0.23 -17.41
CA GLN A 157 10.88 0.91 -17.25
C GLN A 157 10.91 2.35 -17.75
N ILE A 158 12.01 3.08 -17.50
CA ILE A 158 12.19 4.45 -18.00
C ILE A 158 12.29 4.44 -19.54
N LYS A 159 13.02 3.47 -20.09
CA LYS A 159 13.22 3.32 -21.54
C LYS A 159 11.95 2.95 -22.30
N ALA A 160 11.03 2.22 -21.68
CA ALA A 160 9.73 1.86 -22.27
C ALA A 160 8.72 3.02 -22.31
N ARG A 161 9.02 4.16 -21.67
CA ARG A 161 8.19 5.37 -21.64
C ARG A 161 8.67 6.48 -22.60
N VAL A 162 9.78 6.25 -23.32
CA VAL A 162 10.34 7.17 -24.34
C VAL A 162 10.10 6.58 -25.73
#